data_AF-A0A9E5ZEN2-F1
#
_entry.id   AF-A0A9E5ZEN2-F1
#
_cell.length_a   1.000
_cell.length_b   1.000
_cell.length_c   1.000
_cell.angle_alpha   90.00
_cell.angle_beta   90.00
_cell.angle_gamma   90.00
#
_symmetry.space_group_name_H-M   'P 1'
#
loop_
_entity.id
_entity.type
_entity.pdbx_description
1 polymer ?
#
loop_
_entity_poly.entity_id
_entity_poly.type
_entity_poly.pdbx_seq_one_letter_code
_entity_poly.pdbx_strand_id
1 'polypeptide(L)'
;MTKTLDKVYIGMPISEFKEKVDKEELVEANSQVTIYRLVYKTYNDAHVVLSGNGWRQDHRYFYFVNDKLNRIDKGERAVDYRIKID
;
A
#
# COMPACT_ATOMS: atom_id res chain seq x y z
N MET A 1 -14.43 0.78 -6.59
CA MET A 1 -13.44 1.49 -7.43
C MET A 1 -12.54 2.33 -6.54
N THR A 2 -11.25 1.98 -6.56
CA THR A 2 -10.07 2.51 -5.86
C THR A 2 -9.72 3.97 -6.23
N LYS A 3 -10.69 4.90 -6.27
CA LYS A 3 -10.45 6.32 -6.63
C LYS A 3 -9.46 7.05 -5.72
N THR A 4 -9.29 6.53 -4.51
CA THR A 4 -8.39 7.04 -3.47
C THR A 4 -6.92 6.93 -3.89
N LEU A 5 -6.58 5.83 -4.56
CA LEU A 5 -5.20 5.48 -4.89
C LEU A 5 -4.69 6.16 -6.17
N ASP A 6 -5.59 6.49 -7.09
CA ASP A 6 -5.24 7.17 -8.35
C ASP A 6 -4.80 8.63 -8.12
N LYS A 7 -5.07 9.17 -6.93
CA LYS A 7 -4.67 10.52 -6.52
C LYS A 7 -3.30 10.55 -5.82
N VAL A 8 -2.70 9.39 -5.55
CA VAL A 8 -1.42 9.26 -4.85
C VAL A 8 -0.28 9.29 -5.86
N TYR A 9 0.73 10.12 -5.61
CA TYR A 9 1.87 10.31 -6.52
C TYR A 9 3.20 10.38 -5.75
N ILE A 10 4.29 9.99 -6.41
CA ILE A 10 5.64 10.06 -5.82
C ILE A 10 6.01 11.52 -5.58
N GLY A 11 6.51 11.81 -4.37
CA GLY A 11 6.81 13.14 -3.86
C GLY A 11 5.71 13.74 -2.99
N MET A 12 4.54 13.11 -2.92
CA MET A 12 3.41 13.56 -2.09
C MET A 12 3.80 13.63 -0.60
N PRO A 13 3.56 14.76 0.09
CA PRO A 13 3.77 14.88 1.53
C PRO A 13 2.88 13.91 2.34
N ILE A 14 3.35 13.46 3.50
CA ILE A 14 2.55 12.61 4.41
C ILE A 14 1.21 13.26 4.78
N SER A 15 1.18 14.57 5.02
CA SER A 15 -0.06 15.29 5.36
C SER A 15 -1.10 15.19 4.25
N GLU A 16 -0.70 15.50 3.01
CA GLU A 16 -1.56 15.39 1.83
C GLU A 16 -2.00 13.95 1.56
N PHE A 17 -1.12 12.98 1.84
CA PHE A 17 -1.46 11.57 1.72
C PHE A 17 -2.58 11.17 2.68
N LYS A 18 -2.51 11.59 3.95
CA LYS A 18 -3.53 11.27 4.97
C LYS A 18 -4.89 11.91 4.69
N GLU A 19 -4.92 13.08 4.04
CA GLU A 19 -6.18 13.68 3.59
C GLU A 19 -6.82 12.92 2.43
N LYS A 20 -6.00 12.25 1.62
CA LYS A 20 -6.44 11.58 0.40
C LYS A 20 -6.74 10.12 0.61
N VAL A 21 -6.04 9.45 1.52
CA VAL A 21 -6.11 8.02 1.75
C VAL A 21 -6.62 7.77 3.16
N ASP A 22 -7.87 7.35 3.24
CA ASP A 22 -8.48 6.91 4.50
C ASP A 22 -8.15 5.43 4.77
N LYS A 23 -8.06 5.08 6.06
CA LYS A 23 -7.87 3.70 6.57
C LYS A 23 -6.48 3.12 6.30
N GLU A 24 -5.50 4.00 6.16
CA GLU A 24 -4.10 3.64 6.22
C GLU A 24 -3.72 3.20 7.63
N GLU A 25 -2.95 2.12 7.71
CA GLU A 25 -2.39 1.62 8.96
C GLU A 25 -0.90 1.98 8.97
N LEU A 26 -0.44 2.60 10.05
CA LEU A 26 0.99 2.83 10.25
C LEU A 26 1.66 1.48 10.55
N VAL A 27 2.59 1.08 9.67
CA VAL A 27 3.36 -0.16 9.84
C VAL A 27 4.64 0.11 10.60
N GLU A 28 5.31 1.20 10.25
CA GLU A 28 6.63 1.54 10.77
C GLU A 28 6.87 3.04 10.66
N ALA A 29 7.47 3.65 11.67
CA ALA A 29 7.96 5.01 11.62
C ALA A 29 9.31 5.05 12.35
N ASN A 30 10.38 5.35 11.62
CA ASN A 30 11.70 5.60 12.17
C ASN A 30 12.31 6.87 11.55
N SER A 31 13.52 7.24 11.96
CA SER A 31 14.19 8.47 11.50
C SER A 31 14.52 8.49 10.00
N GLN A 32 14.48 7.35 9.32
CA GLN A 32 14.83 7.21 7.91
C GLN A 32 13.61 7.02 7.01
N VAL A 33 12.60 6.28 7.49
CA VAL A 33 11.43 5.92 6.69
C VAL A 33 10.16 5.86 7.54
N THR A 34 9.06 6.30 6.96
CA THR A 34 7.71 6.05 7.46
C THR A 34 6.96 5.18 6.46
N ILE A 35 6.29 4.13 6.93
CA ILE A 35 5.65 3.13 6.09
C ILE A 35 4.18 3.00 6.52
N TYR A 36 3.29 3.22 5.56
CA TYR A 36 1.85 2.99 5.73
C TYR A 36 1.42 1.79 4.89
N ARG A 37 0.39 1.08 5.37
CA ARG A 37 -0.29 0.00 4.66
C ARG A 37 -1.74 0.36 4.44
N LEU A 38 -2.22 0.20 3.22
CA LEU A 38 -3.65 0.24 2.93
C LEU A 38 -4.13 -1.16 2.57
N VAL A 39 -5.23 -1.57 3.20
CA VAL A 39 -5.90 -2.83 2.96
C VAL A 39 -7.24 -2.54 2.30
N TYR A 40 -7.46 -3.07 1.10
CA TYR A 40 -8.69 -2.83 0.35
C TYR A 40 -9.22 -4.11 -0.29
N LYS A 41 -10.54 -4.20 -0.42
CA LYS A 41 -11.19 -5.32 -1.12
C LYS A 41 -11.39 -4.95 -2.59
N THR A 42 -10.91 -5.82 -3.47
CA THR A 42 -11.18 -5.77 -4.91
C THR A 42 -12.10 -6.91 -5.28
N TYR A 43 -12.93 -6.67 -6.28
CA TYR A 43 -13.75 -7.71 -6.88
C TYR A 43 -13.15 -8.07 -8.24
N ASN A 44 -12.99 -9.36 -8.49
CA ASN A 44 -12.47 -9.90 -9.75
C ASN A 44 -13.26 -11.17 -10.10
N ASP A 45 -13.96 -11.15 -11.23
CA ASP A 45 -14.74 -12.28 -11.72
C ASP A 45 -13.89 -13.54 -11.95
N ALA A 46 -12.61 -13.37 -12.35
CA ALA A 46 -11.69 -14.49 -12.49
C ALA A 46 -11.40 -15.20 -11.15
N HIS A 47 -11.53 -14.47 -10.03
CA HIS A 47 -11.35 -15.02 -8.69
C HIS A 47 -12.58 -15.81 -8.22
N VAL A 48 -13.78 -15.50 -8.74
CA VAL A 48 -15.03 -16.25 -8.46
C VAL A 48 -14.84 -17.72 -8.81
N VAL A 49 -14.23 -17.98 -9.96
CA VAL A 49 -13.99 -19.34 -10.49
C VAL A 49 -13.03 -20.13 -9.60
N LEU A 50 -12.12 -19.46 -8.89
CA LEU A 50 -11.06 -20.11 -8.09
C LEU A 50 -11.40 -20.24 -6.60
N SER A 51 -12.05 -19.24 -5.99
CA SER A 51 -12.32 -19.23 -4.54
C SER A 51 -13.80 -19.32 -4.15
N GLY A 52 -14.71 -19.41 -5.13
CA GLY A 52 -16.16 -19.41 -4.88
C GLY A 52 -16.72 -18.07 -4.43
N ASN A 53 -15.86 -17.05 -4.27
CA ASN A 53 -16.23 -15.66 -4.03
C ASN A 53 -15.35 -14.74 -4.90
N GLY A 54 -15.94 -13.73 -5.55
CA GLY A 54 -15.16 -12.82 -6.41
C GLY A 54 -14.33 -11.79 -5.65
N TRP A 55 -14.35 -11.83 -4.32
CA TRP A 55 -13.72 -10.83 -3.47
C TRP A 55 -12.31 -11.25 -3.09
N ARG A 56 -11.34 -10.40 -3.42
CA ARG A 56 -9.95 -10.50 -3.00
C ARG A 56 -9.62 -9.35 -2.06
N GLN A 57 -8.77 -9.63 -1.08
CA GLN A 57 -8.16 -8.60 -0.24
C GLN A 57 -6.78 -8.27 -0.79
N ASP A 58 -6.56 -7.01 -1.13
CA ASP A 58 -5.30 -6.50 -1.64
C ASP A 58 -4.66 -5.56 -0.61
N HIS A 59 -3.33 -5.52 -0.65
CA HIS A 59 -2.51 -4.67 0.18
C HIS A 59 -1.68 -3.72 -0.69
N ARG A 60 -1.52 -2.48 -0.23
CA ARG A 60 -0.51 -1.55 -0.75
C ARG A 60 0.33 -0.99 0.38
N TYR A 61 1.62 -0.85 0.12
CA TYR A 61 2.57 -0.23 1.03
C TYR A 61 3.05 1.09 0.45
N PHE A 62 3.12 2.11 1.30
CA PHE A 62 3.54 3.46 0.96
C PHE A 62 4.75 3.82 1.80
N TYR A 63 5.87 4.10 1.16
CA TYR A 63 7.13 4.38 1.83
C TYR A 63 7.45 5.86 1.68
N PHE A 64 7.62 6.53 2.80
CA PHE A 64 7.93 7.95 2.89
C PHE A 64 9.34 8.15 3.39
N VAL A 65 10.11 8.96 2.69
CA VAL A 65 11.47 9.35 3.06
C VAL A 65 11.50 10.87 3.05
N ASN A 66 12.00 11.48 4.12
CA ASN A 66 11.95 12.93 4.33
C ASN A 66 10.53 13.49 4.16
N ASP A 67 9.54 12.84 4.79
CA ASP A 67 8.11 13.16 4.77
C ASP A 67 7.44 13.19 3.38
N LYS A 68 8.12 12.68 2.35
CA LYS A 68 7.59 12.60 0.98
C LYS A 68 7.50 11.15 0.51
N LEU A 69 6.42 10.84 -0.19
CA LEU A 69 6.20 9.51 -0.73
C LEU A 69 7.31 9.18 -1.72
N ASN A 70 8.12 8.19 -1.41
CA ASN A 70 9.23 7.78 -2.27
C ASN A 70 8.86 6.57 -3.14
N ARG A 71 8.01 5.66 -2.61
CA ARG A 71 7.71 4.39 -3.28
C ARG A 71 6.32 3.87 -2.90
N ILE A 72 5.71 3.14 -3.84
CA ILE A 72 4.45 2.40 -3.63
C ILE A 72 4.65 0.96 -4.09
N ASP A 73 4.38 -0.01 -3.22
CA ASP A 73 4.36 -1.43 -3.58
C ASP A 73 2.94 -1.99 -3.53
N LYS A 74 2.61 -2.90 -4.46
CA LYS A 74 1.36 -3.67 -4.48
C LYS A 74 1.65 -5.10 -4.05
N GLY A 75 0.94 -5.61 -3.05
CA GLY A 75 1.17 -6.97 -2.53
C GLY A 75 2.21 -7.00 -1.41
N GLU A 76 3.24 -7.82 -1.55
CA GLU A 76 4.28 -8.06 -0.52
C GLU A 76 5.28 -6.90 -0.39
N ARG A 77 5.86 -6.71 0.81
CA ARG A 77 6.82 -5.63 1.05
C ARG A 77 8.10 -5.92 0.25
N ALA A 78 8.68 -4.92 -0.41
CA ALA A 78 10.00 -5.06 -1.01
C ALA A 78 11.11 -5.45 -0.01
N VAL A 79 10.87 -5.24 1.28
CA VAL A 79 11.79 -5.63 2.37
C VAL A 79 11.81 -7.15 2.61
N ASP A 80 10.74 -7.87 2.28
CA ASP A 80 10.66 -9.32 2.48
C ASP A 80 11.63 -10.09 1.56
N TYR A 81 12.11 -9.47 0.47
CA TYR A 81 13.15 -10.03 -0.40
C TYR A 81 14.58 -9.81 0.10
N ARG A 82 14.81 -8.92 1.08
CA ARG A 82 16.15 -8.72 1.66
C ARG A 82 16.53 -9.78 2.68
N ILE A 83 15.59 -10.64 3.11
CA ILE A 83 15.81 -11.69 4.12
C ILE A 83 15.99 -13.09 3.48
N LYS A 84 16.09 -13.18 2.14
CA LYS A 84 16.42 -14.44 1.44
C LYS A 84 17.76 -14.34 0.70
N ILE A 85 18.80 -13.99 1.45
CA ILE A 85 20.18 -14.33 1.09
C ILE A 85 20.83 -14.81 2.39
N ASP A 86 20.64 -16.08 2.69
CA ASP A 86 21.66 -16.95 3.29
C ASP A 86 21.39 -18.39 2.80
#